data_AF-A0A7H4NVX7-F1
#
_entry.id   AF-A0A7H4NVX7-F1
#
_cell.length_a   1.000
_cell.length_b   1.000
_cell.length_c   1.000
_cell.angle_alpha   90.00
_cell.angle_beta   90.00
_cell.angle_gamma   90.00
#
_symmetry.space_group_name_H-M   'P 1'
#
loop_
_entity.id
_entity.type
_entity.pdbx_description
1 polymer ?
#
loop_
_entity_poly.entity_id
_entity_poly.type
_entity_poly.pdbx_seq_one_letter_code
_entity_poly.pdbx_strand_id
1 'polypeptide(L)' 'MTGQLSWTRDGETLALRGELDQDLLVPLWEARAQATDGVSAIDLSAVTRVDTAGWRY' A
#
# COMPACT_ATOMS: atom_id res chain seq x y z
N MET A 1 11.54 15.86 -2.48
CA MET A 1 11.44 14.44 -2.89
C MET A 1 10.07 13.98 -2.45
N THR A 2 9.15 13.89 -3.40
CA THR A 2 7.75 13.50 -3.17
C THR A 2 7.73 12.05 -2.68
N GLY A 3 7.17 11.80 -1.48
CA GLY A 3 7.02 10.46 -0.94
C GLY A 3 6.17 9.64 -1.90
N GLN A 4 6.75 8.58 -2.47
CA GLN A 4 6.06 7.69 -3.40
C GLN A 4 5.76 6.39 -2.68
N LEU A 5 4.51 5.92 -2.76
CA LEU A 5 4.14 4.60 -2.24
C LEU A 5 4.84 3.53 -3.06
N SER A 6 5.60 2.68 -2.38
CA SER A 6 6.23 1.50 -2.97
C SER A 6 5.74 0.27 -2.24
N TRP A 7 5.33 -0.76 -2.97
CA TRP A 7 4.96 -2.04 -2.39
C TRP A 7 5.84 -3.15 -2.95
N THR A 8 6.10 -4.17 -2.14
CA THR A 8 6.83 -5.36 -2.53
C THR A 8 6.11 -6.58 -1.97
N ARG A 9 5.96 -7.61 -2.79
CA ARG A 9 5.39 -8.88 -2.37
C ARG A 9 6.51 -9.84 -2.01
N ASP A 10 6.47 -10.35 -0.79
CA ASP A 10 7.34 -11.42 -0.29
C ASP A 10 6.47 -12.62 0.10
N GLY A 11 6.33 -13.58 -0.84
CA GLY A 11 5.47 -14.74 -0.68
C GLY A 11 4.00 -14.35 -0.45
N GLU A 12 3.55 -14.56 0.78
CA GLU A 12 2.19 -14.22 1.25
C GLU A 12 2.11 -12.87 1.98
N THR A 13 3.21 -12.13 2.07
CA THR A 13 3.24 -10.82 2.74
C THR A 13 3.41 -9.69 1.74
N LEU A 14 2.53 -8.69 1.81
CA LEU A 14 2.64 -7.46 1.04
C LEU A 14 3.23 -6.36 1.92
N ALA A 15 4.47 -5.97 1.66
CA ALA A 15 5.14 -4.90 2.39
C ALA A 15 4.94 -3.55 1.67
N LEU A 16 4.36 -2.58 2.37
CA LEU A 16 4.18 -1.22 1.88
C LEU A 16 5.20 -0.29 2.55
N ARG A 17 5.76 0.62 1.76
CA ARG A 17 6.79 1.57 2.19
C ARG A 17 6.49 2.97 1.66
N GLY A 18 6.75 3.98 2.48
CA GLY A 18 6.58 5.38 2.12
C GLY A 18 5.26 5.97 2.60
N GLU A 19 4.62 6.78 1.76
CA GLU A 19 3.42 7.53 2.13
C GLU A 19 2.17 6.90 1.51
N LEU A 20 1.19 6.60 2.35
CA LEU A 20 -0.14 6.16 1.95
C LEU A 20 -1.01 7.40 1.74
N ASP A 21 -0.98 7.94 0.53
CA ASP A 21 -1.80 9.07 0.08
C ASP A 21 -2.89 8.57 -0.89
N GLN A 22 -4.02 9.28 -1.00
CA GLN A 22 -5.09 8.97 -1.95
C GLN A 22 -4.56 8.87 -3.38
N ASP A 23 -3.69 9.78 -3.79
CA ASP A 23 -3.15 9.82 -5.15
C ASP A 23 -2.16 8.66 -5.40
N LEU A 24 -1.49 8.21 -4.34
CA LEU A 24 -0.51 7.12 -4.38
C LEU A 24 -1.15 5.74 -4.22
N LEU A 25 -2.36 5.68 -3.66
CA LEU A 25 -3.15 4.45 -3.53
C LEU A 25 -3.76 4.01 -4.86
N VAL A 26 -4.03 4.92 -5.80
CA VAL A 26 -4.63 4.60 -7.11
C VAL A 26 -3.91 3.44 -7.81
N PRO A 27 -2.59 3.48 -8.06
CA PRO A 27 -1.89 2.39 -8.75
C PRO A 27 -1.87 1.07 -7.95
N LEU A 28 -1.82 1.13 -6.61
CA LEU A 28 -1.94 -0.06 -5.77
C LEU A 28 -3.36 -0.65 -5.84
N TRP A 29 -4.39 0.20 -5.88
CA TRP A 29 -5.79 -0.20 -5.93
C TRP A 29 -6.18 -0.85 -7.26
N GLU A 30 -5.63 -0.33 -8.37
CA GLU A 30 -5.72 -0.95 -9.69
C GLU A 30 -5.02 -2.31 -9.71
N ALA A 31 -3.82 -2.39 -9.12
CA ALA A 31 -3.05 -3.62 -9.03
C ALA A 31 -3.52 -4.58 -7.92
N ARG A 32 -4.52 -4.19 -7.09
CA ARG A 32 -4.84 -4.89 -5.84
C ARG A 32 -5.14 -6.36 -6.07
N ALA A 33 -5.87 -6.67 -7.14
CA ALA A 33 -6.26 -8.05 -7.43
C ALA A 33 -5.04 -8.97 -7.61
N GLN A 34 -3.95 -8.47 -8.21
CA GLN A 34 -2.69 -9.22 -8.36
C GLN A 34 -1.78 -9.06 -7.14
N ALA A 35 -1.75 -7.88 -6.53
CA ALA A 35 -0.91 -7.56 -5.39
C ALA A 35 -1.35 -8.29 -4.12
N THR A 36 -2.65 -8.54 -3.94
CA THR A 36 -3.21 -9.27 -2.79
C THR A 36 -3.53 -10.73 -3.08
N ASP A 37 -3.31 -11.22 -4.31
CA ASP A 37 -3.61 -12.60 -4.67
C ASP A 37 -2.68 -13.56 -3.92
N GLY A 38 -3.23 -14.34 -2.98
CA GLY A 38 -2.44 -15.21 -2.11
C GLY A 38 -1.61 -14.45 -1.05
N VAL A 39 -1.97 -13.19 -0.76
CA VAL A 39 -1.40 -12.45 0.38
C VAL A 39 -2.25 -12.71 1.62
N SER A 40 -1.61 -13.18 2.69
CA SER A 40 -2.21 -13.43 4.00
C SER A 40 -1.91 -12.31 5.00
N ALA A 41 -0.84 -11.53 4.78
CA ALA A 41 -0.44 -10.44 5.67
C ALA A 41 -0.05 -9.18 4.89
N ILE A 42 -0.39 -8.01 5.43
CA ILE A 42 0.03 -6.72 4.90
C ILE A 42 0.94 -6.05 5.93
N ASP A 43 2.21 -5.90 5.58
CA ASP A 43 3.20 -5.22 6.41
C ASP A 43 3.20 -3.72 6.11
N LEU A 44 2.81 -2.93 7.11
CA LEU A 44 2.76 -1.47 7.08
C LEU A 44 3.87 -0.83 7.93
N SER A 45 4.82 -1.61 8.44
CA SER A 45 5.87 -1.14 9.36
C SER A 45 6.76 -0.03 8.79
N ALA A 46 6.90 0.01 7.46
CA ALA A 46 7.70 0.99 6.73
C ALA A 46 6.84 2.12 6.11
N VAL A 47 5.56 2.20 6.46
CA VAL A 47 4.69 3.32 6.08
C VAL A 47 4.91 4.46 7.06
N THR A 48 5.38 5.60 6.56
CA THR A 48 5.78 6.76 7.36
C THR A 48 4.64 7.75 7.57
N ARG A 49 3.63 7.73 6.71
CA ARG A 49 2.47 8.62 6.77
C ARG A 49 1.28 7.94 6.12
N VAL A 50 0.12 8.07 6.76
CA VAL A 50 -1.17 7.65 6.21
C VAL A 50 -2.05 8.89 6.18
N ASP A 51 -2.30 9.43 4.99
CA ASP A 51 -3.29 10.48 4.83
C ASP A 51 -4.67 9.80 4.77
N THR A 52 -5.53 10.12 5.73
CA THR A 52 -6.82 9.45 5.98
C THR A 52 -7.90 9.77 4.93
N ALA A 53 -7.54 9.79 3.65
CA ALA A 53 -8.53 9.84 2.58
C ALA A 53 -9.43 8.58 2.55
N GLY A 54 -8.95 7.46 3.11
CA GLY A 54 -9.65 6.17 3.10
C GLY A 54 -10.69 5.92 4.19
N TRP A 55 -10.99 6.87 5.08
CA TRP A 55 -11.94 6.67 6.20
C TRP A 55 -13.31 7.33 6.03
N ARG A 56 -13.68 7.77 4.83
CA ARG A 56 -15.05 8.25 4.62
C ARG A 56 -16.00 7.07 4.41
N TYR A 57 -16.72 6.81 5.51
CA TYR A 57 -17.99 6.10 5.73
C TYR A 57 -18.83 5.80 4.48
#